data_AF-A0A7W5VFH1-F1
#
_entry.id   AF-A0A7W5VFH1-F1
#
_cell.length_a   1.000
_cell.length_b   1.000
_cell.length_c   1.000
_cell.angle_alpha   90.00
_cell.angle_beta   90.00
_cell.angle_gamma   90.00
#
_symmetry.space_group_name_H-M   'P 1'
#
loop_
_entity.id
_entity.type
_entity.pdbx_description
1 polymer ?
#
loop_
_entity_poly.entity_id
_entity_poly.type
_entity_poly.pdbx_seq_one_letter_code
_entity_poly.pdbx_strand_id
1 'polypeptide(L)'
;MTHASRRKSIALARRALAGLVAAPTLVAAFPLHAVHAEDDPFSQFPLVIHCKYNETYHAFYISRVSQDGVATYVASDRIAGTITLDGQAKAIGGAGGGSCVGKTLVELRASQQAYDLKP
;
A
#
# COMPACT_ATOMS: atom_id res chain seq x y z
N MET A 1 88.97 46.68 4.14
CA MET A 1 87.71 47.17 4.76
C MET A 1 86.82 45.97 5.04
N THR A 2 86.19 45.99 6.21
CA THR A 2 85.69 44.87 7.01
C THR A 2 84.16 44.79 7.04
N HIS A 3 83.67 43.60 7.41
CA HIS A 3 82.39 43.26 8.05
C HIS A 3 81.10 43.04 7.22
N ALA A 4 80.82 41.74 7.04
CA ALA A 4 79.60 41.01 7.41
C ALA A 4 78.41 41.78 8.05
N SER A 5 77.20 41.49 7.57
CA SER A 5 76.00 41.34 8.42
C SER A 5 74.94 40.52 7.67
N ARG A 6 74.77 39.23 7.98
CA ARG A 6 73.84 38.67 8.99
C ARG A 6 72.39 38.68 8.49
N ARG A 7 71.89 37.55 7.98
CA ARG A 7 71.14 36.52 8.72
C ARG A 7 69.70 36.97 9.03
N LYS A 8 68.76 36.13 8.56
CA LYS A 8 67.38 35.97 9.03
C LYS A 8 66.43 37.08 8.60
N SER A 9 65.46 36.72 7.77
CA SER A 9 64.10 36.48 8.25
C SER A 9 63.39 35.68 7.15
N ILE A 10 63.28 34.36 7.31
CA ILE A 10 62.09 33.74 7.91
C ILE A 10 60.92 34.01 6.94
N ALA A 11 60.78 33.16 5.92
CA ALA A 11 59.89 32.00 5.98
C ALA A 11 58.46 32.37 5.60
N LEU A 12 57.72 31.37 5.12
CA LEU A 12 56.31 31.41 4.75
C LEU A 12 55.98 32.19 3.47
N ALA A 13 56.22 31.54 2.33
CA ALA A 13 55.18 31.42 1.29
C ALA A 13 55.49 30.25 0.34
N ARG A 14 55.89 29.10 0.90
CA ARG A 14 55.81 27.82 0.20
C ARG A 14 54.65 27.06 0.82
N ARG A 15 53.54 26.90 0.10
CA ARG A 15 53.00 25.58 -0.28
C ARG A 15 51.56 25.68 -0.81
N ALA A 16 51.41 25.03 -1.96
CA ALA A 16 50.30 24.16 -2.33
C ALA A 16 48.94 24.80 -2.65
N LEU A 17 48.80 25.27 -3.89
CA LEU A 17 47.54 25.22 -4.61
C LEU A 17 47.78 24.45 -5.91
N ALA A 18 47.81 23.12 -5.83
CA ALA A 18 47.72 22.26 -7.00
C ALA A 18 47.32 20.85 -6.57
N GLY A 19 46.15 20.38 -7.02
CA GLY A 19 45.78 18.96 -6.98
C GLY A 19 44.45 18.65 -6.32
N LEU A 20 43.34 19.25 -6.77
CA LEU A 20 41.98 18.78 -6.48
C LEU A 20 41.34 18.31 -7.79
N VAL A 21 41.86 17.21 -8.34
CA VAL A 21 41.34 16.46 -9.49
C VAL A 21 41.87 15.03 -9.27
N ALA A 22 41.12 13.95 -9.09
CA ALA A 22 39.82 13.57 -9.62
C ALA A 22 39.12 12.62 -8.63
N ALA A 23 37.81 12.80 -8.42
CA ALA A 23 36.95 11.72 -7.97
C ALA A 23 35.62 11.78 -8.73
N PRO A 24 35.50 11.12 -9.89
CA PRO A 24 34.22 10.70 -10.44
C PRO A 24 34.19 9.17 -10.47
N THR A 25 33.33 8.54 -9.67
CA THR A 25 32.00 8.02 -10.05
C THR A 25 31.97 6.52 -9.80
N LEU A 26 31.95 6.14 -8.52
CA LEU A 26 31.29 4.88 -8.13
C LEU A 26 29.79 5.18 -8.02
N VAL A 27 29.15 5.52 -9.15
CA VAL A 27 27.69 5.42 -9.24
C VAL A 27 27.44 3.93 -9.36
N ALA A 28 27.20 3.32 -8.20
CA ALA A 28 26.83 1.93 -8.10
C ALA A 28 25.70 1.65 -9.10
N ALA A 29 25.98 0.78 -10.07
CA ALA A 29 24.98 0.17 -10.93
C ALA A 29 24.14 -0.79 -10.08
N PHE A 30 23.36 -0.24 -9.15
CA PHE A 30 22.25 -0.98 -8.57
C PHE A 30 21.20 -1.05 -9.68
N PRO A 31 20.81 -2.25 -10.14
CA PRO A 31 19.63 -2.36 -10.98
C PRO A 31 18.46 -1.82 -10.16
N LEU A 32 18.02 -0.61 -10.48
CA LEU A 32 16.76 -0.06 -10.01
C LEU A 32 15.66 -0.91 -10.64
N HIS A 33 15.35 -2.02 -9.99
CA HIS A 33 14.14 -2.76 -10.29
C HIS A 33 13.00 -1.81 -9.94
N ALA A 34 12.23 -1.40 -10.95
CA ALA A 34 10.99 -0.70 -10.72
C ALA A 34 10.10 -1.63 -9.90
N VAL A 35 9.99 -1.38 -8.60
CA VAL A 35 9.01 -2.05 -7.75
C VAL A 35 7.67 -1.45 -8.11
N HIS A 36 6.94 -2.12 -8.99
CA HIS A 36 5.51 -1.86 -9.14
C HIS A 36 4.81 -2.47 -7.92
N ALA A 37 4.02 -1.65 -7.23
CA ALA A 37 3.08 -2.19 -6.25
C ALA A 37 2.14 -3.15 -6.98
N GLU A 38 1.94 -4.34 -6.41
CA GLU A 38 0.90 -5.26 -6.87
C GLU A 38 -0.45 -4.55 -6.78
N ASP A 39 -1.34 -4.76 -7.76
CA ASP A 39 -2.70 -4.24 -7.70
C ASP A 39 -3.36 -4.73 -6.41
N ASP A 40 -3.98 -3.82 -5.64
CA ASP A 40 -4.68 -4.18 -4.42
C ASP A 40 -6.06 -4.79 -4.75
N PRO A 41 -6.27 -6.12 -4.59
CA PRO A 41 -7.56 -6.74 -4.90
C PRO A 41 -8.69 -6.23 -3.99
N PHE A 42 -8.38 -5.69 -2.81
CA PHE A 42 -9.40 -5.14 -1.91
C PHE A 42 -9.98 -3.82 -2.44
N SER A 43 -9.26 -3.10 -3.31
CA SER A 43 -9.75 -1.85 -3.91
C SER A 43 -10.97 -2.03 -4.83
N GLN A 44 -11.23 -3.25 -5.30
CA GLN A 44 -12.32 -3.58 -6.21
C GLN A 44 -13.64 -3.88 -5.48
N PHE A 45 -13.57 -4.12 -4.17
CA PHE A 45 -14.69 -4.60 -3.36
C PHE A 45 -14.97 -3.65 -2.18
N PRO A 46 -16.22 -3.58 -1.70
CA PRO A 46 -16.53 -2.81 -0.50
C PRO A 46 -15.85 -3.43 0.71
N LEU A 47 -15.31 -2.60 1.60
CA LEU A 47 -14.69 -3.07 2.84
C LEU A 47 -15.71 -3.74 3.76
N VAL A 48 -16.90 -3.11 3.84
CA VAL A 48 -17.97 -3.55 4.74
C VAL A 48 -19.29 -3.62 3.97
N ILE A 49 -20.03 -4.70 4.21
CA ILE A 49 -21.40 -4.91 3.75
C ILE A 49 -22.28 -5.13 4.98
N HIS A 50 -23.43 -4.48 5.05
CA HIS A 50 -24.37 -4.67 6.15
C HIS A 50 -25.72 -5.22 5.68
N CYS A 51 -26.14 -6.28 6.37
CA CYS A 51 -27.32 -7.06 6.02
C CYS A 51 -28.21 -7.20 7.25
N LYS A 52 -29.52 -7.01 7.07
CA LYS A 52 -30.50 -7.31 8.10
C LYS A 52 -30.81 -8.81 8.06
N TYR A 53 -30.66 -9.49 9.18
CA TYR A 53 -31.07 -10.88 9.37
C TYR A 53 -31.66 -11.04 10.77
N ASN A 54 -32.83 -11.69 10.88
CA ASN A 54 -33.52 -11.89 12.14
C ASN A 54 -33.62 -10.62 13.02
N GLU A 55 -34.13 -9.54 12.43
CA GLU A 55 -34.26 -8.21 13.07
C GLU A 55 -32.94 -7.54 13.54
N THR A 56 -31.79 -8.15 13.24
CA THR A 56 -30.46 -7.63 13.59
C THR A 56 -29.73 -7.15 12.34
N TYR A 57 -29.02 -6.03 12.44
CA TYR A 57 -28.11 -5.56 11.40
C TYR A 57 -26.71 -6.10 11.67
N HIS A 58 -26.24 -6.95 10.77
CA HIS A 58 -24.90 -7.52 10.83
C HIS A 58 -23.97 -6.73 9.91
N ALA A 59 -22.77 -6.40 10.38
CA ALA A 59 -21.69 -5.87 9.57
C ALA A 59 -20.74 -7.02 9.19
N PHE A 60 -20.58 -7.24 7.89
CA PHE A 60 -19.67 -8.22 7.32
C PHE A 60 -18.48 -7.49 6.74
N TYR A 61 -17.29 -7.84 7.20
CA TYR A 61 -16.04 -7.30 6.67
C TYR A 61 -15.45 -8.25 5.65
N ILE A 62 -14.86 -7.69 4.61
CA ILE A 62 -14.09 -8.48 3.65
C ILE A 62 -12.91 -9.14 4.37
N SER A 63 -12.79 -10.47 4.23
CA SER A 63 -11.75 -11.26 4.87
C SER A 63 -10.71 -11.80 3.90
N ARG A 64 -11.12 -12.00 2.63
CA ARG A 64 -10.26 -12.56 1.58
C ARG A 64 -10.83 -12.24 0.20
N VAL A 65 -9.95 -11.97 -0.76
CA VAL A 65 -10.22 -12.08 -2.20
C VAL A 65 -9.36 -13.22 -2.74
N SER A 66 -9.99 -14.22 -3.38
CA SER A 66 -9.26 -15.32 -4.01
C SER A 66 -8.87 -14.99 -5.45
N GLN A 67 -7.94 -15.77 -6.02
CA GLN A 67 -7.39 -15.55 -7.36
C GLN A 67 -8.46 -15.61 -8.48
N ASP A 68 -9.57 -16.30 -8.25
CA ASP A 68 -10.72 -16.37 -9.15
C ASP A 68 -11.70 -15.17 -9.00
N GLY A 69 -11.35 -14.17 -8.20
CA GLY A 69 -12.14 -12.94 -8.03
C GLY A 69 -13.34 -13.08 -7.10
N VAL A 70 -13.34 -14.07 -6.21
CA VAL A 70 -14.39 -14.24 -5.18
C VAL A 70 -13.97 -13.53 -3.89
N ALA A 71 -14.73 -12.53 -3.49
CA ALA A 71 -14.60 -11.90 -2.18
C ALA A 71 -15.39 -12.68 -1.14
N THR A 72 -14.75 -12.98 -0.01
CA THR A 72 -15.36 -13.61 1.17
C THR A 72 -15.57 -12.54 2.24
N TYR A 73 -16.78 -12.50 2.78
CA TYR A 73 -17.23 -11.58 3.81
C TYR A 73 -17.62 -12.36 5.06
N VAL A 74 -17.25 -11.84 6.23
CA VAL A 74 -17.50 -12.52 7.52
C VAL A 74 -18.00 -11.50 8.54
N ALA A 75 -19.04 -11.86 9.28
CA ALA A 75 -19.50 -11.16 10.48
C ALA A 75 -19.17 -11.98 11.74
N SER A 76 -19.39 -11.38 12.91
CA SER A 76 -19.43 -12.14 14.16
C SER A 76 -20.45 -13.28 14.07
N ASP A 77 -20.26 -14.31 14.90
CA ASP A 77 -21.16 -15.49 14.99
C ASP A 77 -21.00 -16.52 13.85
N ARG A 78 -19.86 -16.50 13.15
CA ARG A 78 -19.51 -17.42 12.05
C ARG A 78 -20.46 -17.35 10.85
N ILE A 79 -21.19 -16.25 10.70
CA ILE A 79 -21.99 -15.99 9.49
C ILE A 79 -21.04 -15.45 8.42
N ALA A 80 -21.00 -16.13 7.28
CA ALA A 80 -20.17 -15.74 6.15
C ALA A 80 -21.00 -15.61 4.87
N GLY A 81 -20.47 -14.86 3.91
CA GLY A 81 -21.03 -14.75 2.58
C GLY A 81 -19.95 -14.54 1.53
N THR A 82 -20.29 -14.75 0.27
CA THR A 82 -19.40 -14.47 -0.87
C THR A 82 -20.08 -13.64 -1.93
N ILE A 83 -19.29 -12.90 -2.68
CA ILE A 83 -19.72 -12.13 -3.85
C ILE A 83 -18.55 -12.01 -4.85
N THR A 84 -18.88 -11.99 -6.14
CA THR A 84 -17.94 -11.64 -7.22
C THR A 84 -18.33 -10.29 -7.80
N LEU A 85 -17.46 -9.64 -8.58
CA LEU A 85 -17.71 -8.30 -9.13
C LEU A 85 -19.04 -8.20 -9.90
N ASP A 86 -19.30 -9.17 -10.76
CA ASP A 86 -20.52 -9.22 -11.58
C ASP A 86 -21.58 -10.19 -11.03
N GLY A 87 -21.33 -10.75 -9.85
CA GLY A 87 -22.19 -11.75 -9.23
C GLY A 87 -23.13 -11.17 -8.20
N GLN A 88 -23.93 -12.06 -7.63
CA GLN A 88 -24.83 -11.76 -6.51
C GLN A 88 -24.25 -12.29 -5.20
N ALA A 89 -24.56 -11.62 -4.10
CA ALA A 89 -24.20 -12.06 -2.76
C ALA A 89 -24.88 -13.40 -2.40
N LYS A 90 -24.09 -14.31 -1.84
CA LYS A 90 -24.49 -15.65 -1.42
C LYS A 90 -24.13 -15.87 0.04
N ALA A 91 -24.99 -16.57 0.78
CA ALA A 91 -24.70 -16.99 2.14
C ALA A 91 -23.82 -18.25 2.15
N ILE A 92 -22.93 -18.37 3.13
CA ILE A 92 -22.14 -19.57 3.42
C ILE A 92 -22.36 -19.96 4.88
N GLY A 93 -22.71 -21.23 5.12
CA GLY A 93 -22.73 -21.80 6.48
C GLY A 93 -24.04 -21.69 7.27
N GLY A 94 -25.19 -21.50 6.62
CA GLY A 94 -26.51 -21.48 7.27
C GLY A 94 -27.55 -20.71 6.46
N ALA A 95 -28.83 -20.80 6.85
CA ALA A 95 -29.97 -20.26 6.09
C ALA A 95 -30.14 -18.72 6.11
N GLY A 96 -29.10 -17.95 6.45
CA GLY A 96 -29.23 -16.54 6.80
C GLY A 96 -28.22 -15.61 6.14
N GLY A 97 -28.35 -15.34 4.83
CA GLY A 97 -27.64 -14.22 4.22
C GLY A 97 -28.39 -12.88 4.31
N GLY A 98 -29.55 -12.88 4.96
CA GLY A 98 -30.33 -11.67 5.24
C GLY A 98 -30.72 -10.88 3.99
N SER A 99 -30.89 -9.57 4.16
CA SER A 99 -31.31 -8.63 3.12
C SER A 99 -30.33 -8.41 1.96
N CYS A 100 -29.17 -9.09 1.97
CA CYS A 100 -28.13 -8.97 0.95
C CYS A 100 -28.19 -10.08 -0.10
N VAL A 101 -28.76 -11.25 0.21
CA VAL A 101 -28.77 -12.39 -0.72
C VAL A 101 -29.45 -12.02 -2.03
N GLY A 102 -28.82 -12.40 -3.14
CA GLY A 102 -29.35 -12.16 -4.48
C GLY A 102 -29.10 -10.75 -5.03
N LYS A 103 -28.57 -9.82 -4.23
CA LYS A 103 -28.17 -8.50 -4.72
C LYS A 103 -26.76 -8.52 -5.31
N THR A 104 -26.58 -7.78 -6.38
CA THR A 104 -25.28 -7.43 -6.97
C THR A 104 -24.57 -6.35 -6.13
N LEU A 105 -23.27 -6.14 -6.35
CA LEU A 105 -22.53 -5.05 -5.71
C LEU A 105 -23.13 -3.67 -6.00
N VAL A 106 -23.61 -3.46 -7.23
CA VAL A 106 -24.26 -2.21 -7.65
C VAL A 106 -25.53 -1.97 -6.82
N GLU A 107 -26.39 -2.98 -6.69
CA GLU A 107 -27.62 -2.90 -5.92
C GLU A 107 -27.36 -2.72 -4.42
N LEU A 108 -26.32 -3.37 -3.89
CA LEU A 108 -25.90 -3.20 -2.50
C LEU A 108 -25.44 -1.76 -2.24
N ARG A 109 -24.62 -1.17 -3.12
CA ARG A 109 -24.21 0.24 -3.01
C ARG A 109 -25.40 1.19 -3.14
N ALA A 110 -26.27 0.96 -4.12
CA ALA A 110 -27.48 1.77 -4.34
C ALA A 110 -28.45 1.70 -3.14
N SER A 111 -28.53 0.54 -2.48
CA SER A 111 -29.32 0.34 -1.26
C SER A 111 -28.62 0.86 0.01
N GLN A 112 -27.47 1.52 -0.13
CA GLN A 112 -26.62 1.96 0.98
C GLN A 112 -26.29 0.82 1.95
N GLN A 113 -26.04 -0.38 1.41
CA GLN A 113 -25.69 -1.60 2.14
C GLN A 113 -24.21 -1.99 2.04
N ALA A 114 -23.45 -1.34 1.16
CA ALA A 114 -22.04 -1.62 0.91
C ALA A 114 -21.24 -0.32 0.93
N TYR A 115 -20.12 -0.31 1.66
CA TYR A 115 -19.23 0.83 1.76
C TYR A 115 -17.79 0.44 1.42
N ASP A 116 -17.21 1.18 0.50
CA ASP A 116 -15.83 1.05 0.08
C ASP A 116 -14.89 1.76 1.08
N LEU A 117 -13.64 1.27 1.17
CA LEU A 117 -12.58 2.00 1.86
C LEU A 117 -12.30 3.25 1.01
N LYS A 118 -12.67 4.43 1.50
CA LYS A 118 -12.30 5.68 0.81
C LYS A 118 -10.79 5.89 0.97
N PRO A 119 -10.07 6.28 -0.10
CA PRO A 119 -8.75 6.86 0.02
C PRO A 119 -8.76 8.13 0.87
#